data_AF-A0A967LMN5-F1
#
_entry.id   AF-A0A967LMN5-F1
#
_cell.length_a   1.000
_cell.length_b   1.000
_cell.length_c   1.000
_cell.angle_alpha   90.00
_cell.angle_beta   90.00
_cell.angle_gamma   90.00
#
_symmetry.space_group_name_H-M   'P 1'
#
loop_
_entity.id
_entity.type
_entity.pdbx_description
1 polymer ?
#
loop_
_entity_poly.entity_id
_entity_poly.type
_entity_poly.pdbx_seq_one_letter_code
_entity_poly.pdbx_strand_id
1 'polypeptide(L)'
;GGVQLGRGYLRRPALTAERFVPDPWAGETVAGSRLYRTGDRVCHRVDGDIDYLGRVDHQVKLRGFRIELGEIEAVLCQHDGVREAAVELLGSGAEARLAAYLVAAEGPDTTVDDATDGGGTQSWLEEIEKT
;
A
#
# COMPACT_ATOMS: atom_id res chain seq x y z
N GLY A 1 -18.81 -12.80 5.94
CA GLY A 1 -19.96 -13.02 5.03
C GLY A 1 -21.16 -12.24 5.53
N GLY A 2 -22.36 -12.62 5.08
CA GLY A 2 -23.61 -12.05 5.57
C GLY A 2 -24.12 -10.82 4.79
N VAL A 3 -25.25 -10.29 5.24
CA VAL A 3 -26.03 -9.23 4.54
C VAL A 3 -25.30 -7.88 4.45
N GLN A 4 -24.24 -7.68 5.22
CA GLN A 4 -23.44 -6.45 5.26
C GLN A 4 -22.44 -6.34 4.09
N LEU A 5 -22.33 -7.36 3.24
CA LEU A 5 -21.43 -7.32 2.09
C LEU A 5 -21.90 -6.30 1.05
N GLY A 6 -20.93 -5.52 0.55
CA GLY A 6 -21.16 -4.66 -0.61
C GLY A 6 -21.49 -5.45 -1.87
N ARG A 7 -21.99 -4.74 -2.90
CA ARG A 7 -22.29 -5.35 -4.21
C ARG A 7 -21.00 -5.85 -4.89
N GLY A 8 -19.94 -5.05 -4.82
CA GLY A 8 -18.65 -5.28 -5.46
C GLY A 8 -17.94 -3.95 -5.73
N TYR A 9 -16.87 -4.00 -6.51
CA TYR A 9 -16.16 -2.80 -6.96
C TYR A 9 -16.78 -2.24 -8.25
N LEU A 10 -17.06 -0.94 -8.25
CA LEU A 10 -17.69 -0.26 -9.38
C LEU A 10 -16.84 -0.40 -10.65
N ARG A 11 -17.44 -0.93 -11.73
CA ARG A 11 -16.79 -1.13 -13.04
C ARG A 11 -15.49 -1.96 -12.98
N ARG A 12 -15.33 -2.81 -11.96
CA ARG A 12 -14.16 -3.69 -11.78
C ARG A 12 -14.63 -5.12 -11.48
N PRO A 13 -15.22 -5.84 -12.46
CA PRO A 13 -15.78 -7.17 -12.25
C PRO A 13 -14.71 -8.22 -11.89
N ALA A 14 -13.52 -8.14 -12.47
CA ALA A 14 -12.40 -9.05 -12.16
C ALA A 14 -11.98 -8.95 -10.69
N LEU A 15 -11.71 -7.73 -10.20
CA LEU A 15 -11.37 -7.48 -8.79
C LEU A 15 -12.51 -7.87 -7.84
N THR A 16 -13.76 -7.68 -8.29
CA THR A 16 -14.93 -8.13 -7.53
C THR A 16 -14.93 -9.65 -7.37
N ALA A 17 -14.72 -10.40 -8.45
CA ALA A 17 -14.67 -11.86 -8.39
C ALA A 17 -13.49 -12.38 -7.56
N GLU A 18 -12.36 -11.67 -7.58
CA GLU A 18 -11.18 -12.02 -6.78
C GLU A 18 -11.41 -11.83 -5.27
N ARG A 19 -12.05 -10.72 -4.87
CA ARG A 19 -12.23 -10.38 -3.43
C ARG A 19 -13.55 -10.89 -2.85
N PHE A 20 -14.61 -11.02 -3.65
CA PHE A 20 -15.93 -11.51 -3.23
C PHE A 20 -16.12 -12.95 -3.71
N VAL A 21 -15.58 -13.90 -2.94
CA VAL A 21 -15.55 -15.32 -3.28
C VAL A 21 -16.81 -16.05 -2.83
N PRO A 22 -17.19 -17.19 -3.43
CA PRO A 22 -18.25 -18.05 -2.93
C PRO A 22 -18.00 -18.47 -1.47
N ASP A 23 -19.06 -18.52 -0.66
CA ASP A 23 -18.98 -18.97 0.73
C ASP A 23 -19.09 -20.51 0.82
N PRO A 24 -17.99 -21.25 1.13
CA PRO A 24 -18.04 -22.71 1.19
C PRO A 24 -18.79 -23.25 2.42
N TRP A 25 -19.10 -22.40 3.40
CA TRP A 25 -19.77 -22.79 4.64
C TRP A 25 -21.28 -22.55 4.63
N ALA A 26 -21.82 -21.88 3.61
CA ALA A 26 -23.22 -21.46 3.58
C ALA A 26 -24.24 -22.61 3.42
N GLY A 27 -23.78 -23.84 3.17
CA GLY A 27 -24.64 -25.00 2.92
C GLY A 27 -25.66 -24.76 1.79
N GLU A 28 -26.70 -25.59 1.73
CA GLU A 28 -27.80 -25.44 0.76
C GLU A 28 -28.76 -24.29 1.12
N THR A 29 -28.64 -23.73 2.32
CA THR A 29 -29.60 -22.78 2.90
C THR A 29 -29.50 -21.34 2.40
N VAL A 30 -28.37 -20.94 1.78
CA VAL A 30 -28.20 -19.57 1.25
C VAL A 30 -27.54 -19.61 -0.13
N ALA A 31 -28.36 -19.87 -1.16
CA ALA A 31 -27.91 -19.83 -2.56
C ALA A 31 -27.29 -18.46 -2.92
N GLY A 32 -26.09 -18.48 -3.50
CA GLY A 32 -25.38 -17.26 -3.92
C GLY A 32 -24.71 -16.48 -2.78
N SER A 33 -24.53 -17.09 -1.62
CA SER A 33 -23.73 -16.55 -0.52
C SER A 33 -22.27 -16.29 -0.93
N ARG A 34 -21.68 -15.23 -0.34
CA ARG A 34 -20.31 -14.80 -0.64
C ARG A 34 -19.58 -14.44 0.65
N LEU A 35 -18.25 -14.46 0.56
CA LEU A 35 -17.32 -13.95 1.56
C LEU A 35 -16.46 -12.86 0.94
N TYR A 36 -16.00 -11.93 1.76
CA TYR A 36 -15.05 -10.90 1.34
C TYR A 36 -13.67 -11.21 1.92
N ARG A 37 -12.66 -11.25 1.05
CA ARG A 37 -11.27 -11.47 1.41
C ARG A 37 -10.64 -10.16 1.89
N THR A 38 -10.59 -9.98 3.22
CA THR A 38 -10.16 -8.71 3.84
C THR A 38 -8.68 -8.41 3.69
N GLY A 39 -7.83 -9.44 3.53
CA GLY A 39 -6.37 -9.30 3.60
C GLY A 39 -5.82 -9.20 5.03
N ASP A 40 -6.68 -9.33 6.04
CA ASP A 40 -6.27 -9.32 7.45
C ASP A 40 -5.85 -10.73 7.88
N ARG A 41 -4.74 -10.82 8.63
CA ARG A 41 -4.30 -12.04 9.29
C ARG A 41 -4.84 -12.05 10.71
N VAL A 42 -5.52 -13.12 11.09
CA VAL A 42 -6.17 -13.24 12.39
C VAL A 42 -5.97 -14.62 13.00
N CYS A 43 -6.15 -14.72 14.32
CA CYS A 43 -6.16 -15.99 15.06
C CYS A 43 -7.41 -16.07 15.94
N HIS A 44 -8.04 -17.25 15.98
CA HIS A 44 -9.13 -17.51 16.91
C HIS A 44 -8.56 -17.90 18.28
N ARG A 45 -9.11 -17.28 19.33
CA ARG A 45 -8.80 -17.62 20.71
C ARG A 45 -9.82 -18.60 21.27
N VAL A 46 -9.44 -19.30 22.35
CA VAL A 46 -10.26 -20.35 22.98
C VAL A 46 -11.56 -19.81 23.58
N ASP A 47 -11.58 -18.54 23.99
CA ASP A 47 -12.76 -17.82 24.50
C ASP A 47 -13.71 -17.35 23.38
N GLY A 48 -13.34 -17.55 22.10
CA GLY A 48 -14.15 -17.18 20.94
C GLY A 48 -13.81 -15.81 20.34
N ASP A 49 -12.89 -15.05 20.97
CA ASP A 49 -12.41 -13.78 20.43
C ASP A 49 -11.44 -13.99 19.25
N ILE A 50 -11.17 -12.91 18.52
CA ILE A 50 -10.29 -12.89 17.36
C ILE A 50 -9.14 -11.91 17.59
N ASP A 51 -7.93 -12.44 17.63
CA ASP A 51 -6.70 -11.63 17.68
C ASP A 51 -6.32 -11.16 16.27
N TYR A 52 -6.10 -9.85 16.12
CA TYR A 52 -5.62 -9.25 14.88
C TYR A 52 -4.09 -9.27 14.84
N LEU A 53 -3.53 -9.88 13.79
CA LEU A 53 -2.09 -10.12 13.63
C LEU A 53 -1.46 -9.26 12.52
N GLY A 54 -2.20 -8.31 11.96
CA GLY A 54 -1.74 -7.46 10.86
C GLY A 54 -2.37 -7.81 9.52
N ARG A 55 -1.75 -7.36 8.44
CA ARG A 55 -2.19 -7.59 7.07
C ARG A 55 -1.21 -8.46 6.31
N VAL A 56 -1.71 -9.19 5.33
CA VAL A 56 -0.88 -9.99 4.41
C VAL A 56 -0.50 -9.23 3.14
N ASP A 57 -1.09 -8.06 2.92
CA ASP A 57 -0.80 -7.18 1.78
C ASP A 57 -0.19 -5.84 2.25
N HIS A 58 0.14 -4.97 1.29
CA HIS A 58 0.86 -3.70 1.54
C HIS A 58 -0.06 -2.54 1.93
N GLN A 59 -1.31 -2.80 2.29
CA GLN A 59 -2.23 -1.73 2.66
C GLN A 59 -1.98 -1.29 4.11
N VAL A 60 -1.95 0.02 4.34
CA VAL A 60 -1.67 0.58 5.67
C VAL A 60 -2.79 1.46 6.17
N LYS A 61 -2.85 1.62 7.50
CA LYS A 61 -3.66 2.64 8.17
C LYS A 61 -2.76 3.72 8.70
N LEU A 62 -2.96 4.96 8.24
CA LEU A 62 -2.25 6.12 8.75
C LEU A 62 -3.26 7.20 9.10
N ARG A 63 -3.35 7.57 10.39
CA ARG A 63 -4.20 8.69 10.87
C ARG A 63 -5.66 8.61 10.39
N GLY A 64 -6.23 7.41 10.40
CA GLY A 64 -7.62 7.15 9.97
C GLY A 64 -7.81 6.90 8.47
N PHE A 65 -6.78 7.10 7.66
CA PHE A 65 -6.82 6.83 6.22
C PHE A 65 -6.37 5.41 5.92
N ARG A 66 -7.09 4.74 5.02
CA ARG A 66 -6.74 3.43 4.47
C ARG A 66 -6.02 3.66 3.14
N ILE A 67 -4.71 3.45 3.13
CA ILE A 67 -3.83 3.84 2.03
C ILE A 67 -3.30 2.58 1.35
N GLU A 68 -3.43 2.52 0.03
CA GLU A 68 -2.79 1.50 -0.81
C GLU A 68 -1.41 2.02 -1.23
N LEU A 69 -0.33 1.46 -0.67
CA LEU A 69 1.02 1.95 -0.94
C LEU A 69 1.40 1.83 -2.43
N GLY A 70 0.94 0.76 -3.08
CA GLY A 70 1.13 0.56 -4.52
C GLY A 70 0.51 1.64 -5.42
N GLU A 71 -0.54 2.33 -4.95
CA GLU A 71 -1.10 3.47 -5.70
C GLU A 71 -0.13 4.67 -5.68
N ILE A 72 0.50 4.92 -4.53
CA ILE A 72 1.51 5.99 -4.40
C ILE A 72 2.73 5.64 -5.24
N GLU A 73 3.21 4.40 -5.18
CA GLU A 73 4.32 3.90 -6.01
C GLU A 73 4.02 4.09 -7.51
N ALA A 74 2.83 3.70 -7.96
CA ALA A 74 2.42 3.86 -9.35
C ALA A 74 2.31 5.33 -9.79
N VAL A 75 1.94 6.24 -8.90
CA VAL A 75 1.94 7.69 -9.17
C VAL A 75 3.36 8.23 -9.23
N LEU A 76 4.25 7.82 -8.31
CA LEU A 76 5.65 8.25 -8.30
C LEU A 76 6.38 7.83 -9.58
N CYS A 77 6.15 6.60 -10.06
CA CYS A 77 6.73 6.10 -11.30
C CYS A 77 6.18 6.75 -12.59
N GLN A 78 5.19 7.65 -12.51
CA GLN A 78 4.77 8.47 -13.66
C GLN A 78 5.67 9.69 -13.88
N HIS A 79 6.54 10.02 -12.93
CA HIS A 79 7.49 11.11 -13.07
C HIS A 79 8.70 10.65 -13.89
N ASP A 80 9.07 11.40 -14.94
CA ASP A 80 10.13 11.02 -15.90
C ASP A 80 11.49 10.73 -15.23
N GLY A 81 11.79 11.40 -14.12
CA GLY A 81 13.02 11.21 -13.35
C GLY A 81 13.05 9.97 -12.46
N VAL A 82 11.97 9.18 -12.37
CA VAL A 82 11.83 8.03 -11.46
C VAL A 82 11.69 6.75 -12.27
N ARG A 83 12.68 5.85 -12.15
CA ARG A 83 12.64 4.51 -12.76
C ARG A 83 11.83 3.53 -11.93
N GLU A 84 12.06 3.52 -10.63
CA GLU A 84 11.44 2.60 -9.67
C GLU A 84 11.13 3.35 -8.37
N ALA A 85 10.04 2.98 -7.70
CA ALA A 85 9.65 3.52 -6.42
C ALA A 85 9.14 2.41 -5.49
N ALA A 86 9.50 2.49 -4.21
CA ALA A 86 8.95 1.68 -3.14
C ALA A 86 8.52 2.60 -1.99
N VAL A 87 7.32 2.38 -1.43
CA VAL A 87 6.79 3.19 -0.33
C VAL A 87 6.55 2.30 0.88
N GLU A 88 7.02 2.75 2.05
CA GLU A 88 6.81 2.05 3.31
C GLU A 88 6.23 2.95 4.39
N LEU A 89 5.47 2.37 5.33
CA LEU A 89 5.07 3.04 6.56
C LEU A 89 6.19 2.86 7.60
N LEU A 90 6.77 3.97 8.04
CA LEU A 90 7.75 4.01 9.11
C LEU A 90 7.12 4.49 10.41
N GLY A 91 7.53 3.90 11.53
CA GLY A 91 7.03 4.24 12.86
C GLY A 91 5.62 3.71 13.14
N SER A 92 5.02 4.17 14.24
CA SER A 92 3.68 3.76 14.67
C SER A 92 2.99 4.88 15.45
N GLY A 93 1.66 4.78 15.59
CA GLY A 93 0.87 5.77 16.33
C GLY A 93 0.95 7.17 15.71
N ALA A 94 1.30 8.17 16.53
CA ALA A 94 1.39 9.57 16.10
C ALA A 94 2.59 9.84 15.18
N GLU A 95 3.69 9.13 15.39
CA GLU A 95 4.96 9.28 14.65
C GLU A 95 4.95 8.57 13.28
N ALA A 96 3.88 7.82 13.00
CA ALA A 96 3.74 7.07 11.76
C ALA A 96 3.77 8.02 10.55
N ARG A 97 4.60 7.68 9.55
CA ARG A 97 4.76 8.45 8.31
C ARG A 97 5.08 7.53 7.14
N LEU A 98 4.75 7.98 5.93
CA LEU A 98 5.16 7.29 4.71
C LEU A 98 6.55 7.77 4.31
N ALA A 99 7.41 6.84 3.90
CA ALA A 99 8.70 7.12 3.28
C ALA A 99 8.72 6.49 1.89
N ALA A 100 9.20 7.24 0.90
CA ALA A 100 9.38 6.77 -0.46
C ALA A 100 10.88 6.64 -0.77
N TYR A 101 11.26 5.49 -1.33
CA TYR A 101 12.59 5.21 -1.83
C TYR A 101 12.51 5.17 -3.35
N LEU A 102 13.38 5.94 -4.01
CA LEU A 102 13.33 6.16 -5.46
C LEU A 102 14.64 5.72 -6.11
N VAL A 103 14.53 5.13 -7.29
CA VAL A 103 15.64 4.95 -8.21
C VAL A 103 15.50 5.96 -9.34
N ALA A 104 16.53 6.77 -9.57
CA ALA A 104 16.53 7.74 -10.64
C ALA A 104 16.48 7.06 -12.01
N ALA A 105 15.73 7.65 -12.94
CA ALA A 105 15.86 7.29 -14.35
C ALA A 105 17.26 7.68 -14.85
N GLU A 106 17.86 6.84 -15.69
CA GLU A 106 19.14 7.17 -16.32
C GLU A 106 18.94 8.38 -17.23
N GLY A 107 19.57 9.50 -16.87
CA GLY A 107 19.77 10.65 -17.76
C GLY A 107 21.00 10.42 -18.65
N PRO A 108 21.15 11.16 -19.78
CA PRO A 108 22.32 11.04 -20.63
C PRO A 108 23.59 11.25 -19.78
N ASP A 109 24.54 10.34 -19.94
CA ASP A 109 25.87 10.30 -19.34
C ASP A 109 26.43 11.71 -19.11
N THR A 110 26.20 12.29 -17.92
CA THR A 110 27.04 13.36 -17.43
C THR A 110 28.34 12.69 -17.10
N THR A 111 29.25 12.67 -18.08
CA THR A 111 30.67 12.41 -17.87
C THR A 111 31.07 13.20 -16.64
N VAL A 112 31.31 12.47 -15.56
CA VAL A 112 31.84 13.03 -14.33
C VAL A 112 33.26 13.44 -14.69
N ASP A 113 33.46 14.71 -15.03
CA ASP A 113 34.80 15.27 -15.04
C ASP A 113 35.31 15.14 -13.62
N ASP A 114 36.32 14.29 -13.47
CA ASP A 114 37.05 14.02 -12.24
C ASP A 114 37.73 15.31 -11.78
N ALA A 115 37.01 16.09 -10.99
CA ALA A 115 37.54 17.20 -10.22
C ALA A 115 37.26 16.91 -8.75
N THR A 116 38.26 16.31 -8.11
CA THR A 116 38.45 16.28 -6.67
C THR A 116 38.20 17.67 -6.09
N ASP A 117 37.06 17.86 -5.42
CA ASP A 117 37.00 18.58 -4.14
C ASP A 117 35.64 18.34 -3.47
N GLY A 118 35.72 18.04 -2.17
CA GLY A 118 34.60 17.59 -1.37
C GLY A 118 33.56 18.67 -1.09
N GLY A 119 32.29 18.25 -1.07
CA GLY A 119 31.18 19.02 -0.50
C GLY A 119 30.03 19.22 -1.48
N GLY A 120 28.99 18.38 -1.39
CA GLY A 120 27.86 18.53 -2.31
C GLY A 120 26.67 17.59 -2.12
N THR A 121 26.33 17.18 -0.89
CA THR A 121 25.07 16.45 -0.62
C THR A 121 24.06 17.25 0.21
N GLN A 122 24.27 18.56 0.41
CA GLN A 122 23.41 19.37 1.28
C GLN A 122 22.44 20.32 0.56
N SER A 123 22.43 20.41 -0.77
CA SER A 123 21.70 21.49 -1.46
C SER A 123 20.20 21.27 -1.68
N TRP A 124 19.64 20.08 -1.45
CA TRP A 124 18.22 19.79 -1.73
C TRP A 124 17.29 19.84 -0.50
N LEU A 125 17.82 20.04 0.71
CA LEU A 125 17.02 20.04 1.95
C LEU A 125 16.57 21.44 2.41
N GLU A 126 17.13 22.53 1.87
CA GLU A 126 16.75 23.89 2.30
C GLU A 126 15.52 24.47 1.56
N GLU A 127 15.06 23.85 0.48
CA GLU A 127 13.98 24.40 -0.36
C GLU A 127 12.56 23.95 0.10
N ILE A 128 12.46 23.00 1.03
CA ILE A 128 11.17 22.47 1.51
C ILE A 128 10.66 23.20 2.78
N GLU A 129 11.50 23.98 3.49
CA GLU A 129 11.11 24.66 4.74
C GLU A 129 10.52 26.08 4.57
N LYS A 130 10.24 26.54 3.35
CA LYS A 130 9.80 27.94 3.10
C LYS A 130 8.49 28.15 2.36
N THR A 131 7.54 27.21 2.39
CA THR A 131 6.13 27.51 2.01
C THR A 131 5.18 26.95 3.05
#